data_AF-A0A536Q8H2-F1
#
_entry.id   AF-A0A536Q8H2-F1
#
_cell.length_a   1.000
_cell.length_b   1.000
_cell.length_c   1.000
_cell.angle_alpha   90.00
_cell.angle_beta   90.00
_cell.angle_gamma   90.00
#
_symmetry.space_group_name_H-M   'P 1'
#
loop_
_entity.id
_entity.type
_entity.pdbx_description
1 polymer ?
#
loop_
_entity_poly.entity_id
_entity_poly.type
_entity_poly.pdbx_seq_one_letter_code
_entity_poly.pdbx_strand_id
1 'polypeptide(L)'
;MADFRPVEASKAHILMIRPAVAETPIEDANAEWVEVIADLSSDLANWRLQHLRGLWRPDVAKPVEWEWVYTWGSPAFVSAREIYRIHSGSRARAALHPLGDDLAPGRKHVYAAGPTGAAKLIWRRGDYVRLVDAFGTVIDEVVVWPGESGGSAPRPPAESRAG
;
A
#
# COMPACT_ATOMS: atom_id res chain seq x y z
N MET A 1 23.27 -23.86 -6.61
CA MET A 1 22.01 -24.33 -5.98
C MET A 1 20.90 -23.51 -6.61
N ALA A 2 20.00 -24.12 -7.40
CA ALA A 2 18.91 -23.38 -8.04
C ALA A 2 17.83 -23.09 -6.99
N ASP A 3 17.45 -21.82 -6.88
CA ASP A 3 16.37 -21.38 -6.00
C ASP A 3 15.04 -21.87 -6.60
N PHE A 4 14.39 -22.85 -5.95
CA PHE A 4 13.17 -23.51 -6.41
C PHE A 4 11.89 -22.78 -5.96
N ARG A 5 12.01 -21.52 -5.50
CA ARG A 5 10.83 -20.69 -5.26
C ARG A 5 10.02 -20.60 -6.56
N PRO A 6 8.70 -20.86 -6.54
CA PRO A 6 7.86 -20.74 -7.72
C PRO A 6 8.08 -19.36 -8.35
N VAL A 7 8.33 -19.28 -9.66
CA VAL A 7 8.57 -18.00 -10.37
C VAL A 7 7.44 -16.99 -10.13
N GLU A 8 6.23 -17.47 -9.81
CA GLU A 8 5.10 -16.64 -9.43
C GLU A 8 5.33 -15.82 -8.15
N ALA A 9 6.06 -16.37 -7.18
CA ALA A 9 6.45 -15.70 -5.93
C ALA A 9 7.48 -14.57 -6.13
N SER A 10 7.86 -14.27 -7.37
CA SER A 10 8.84 -13.24 -7.72
C SER A 10 8.37 -12.33 -8.86
N LYS A 11 7.06 -12.33 -9.16
CA LYS A 11 6.50 -11.48 -10.23
C LYS A 11 6.27 -10.03 -9.78
N ALA A 12 5.95 -9.83 -8.51
CA ALA A 12 5.70 -8.52 -7.94
C ALA A 12 5.82 -8.56 -6.42
N HIS A 13 6.07 -7.41 -5.80
CA HIS A 13 6.07 -7.25 -4.35
C HIS A 13 5.49 -5.90 -3.92
N ILE A 14 5.14 -5.79 -2.64
CA ILE A 14 4.71 -4.56 -2.01
C ILE A 14 5.95 -3.69 -1.83
N LEU A 15 6.03 -2.60 -2.58
CA LEU A 15 7.16 -1.69 -2.56
C LEU A 15 7.14 -0.79 -1.33
N MET A 16 5.99 -0.19 -1.04
CA MET A 16 5.83 0.70 0.10
C MET A 16 4.36 0.88 0.48
N ILE A 17 4.15 1.38 1.69
CA ILE A 17 2.85 1.79 2.20
C ILE A 17 3.01 3.22 2.69
N ARG A 18 2.19 4.12 2.17
CA ARG A 18 2.09 5.48 2.68
C ARG A 18 0.82 5.60 3.51
N PRO A 19 0.93 5.54 4.85
CA PRO A 19 -0.20 5.85 5.72
C PRO A 19 -0.53 7.34 5.64
N ALA A 20 -1.80 7.67 5.83
CA ALA A 20 -2.21 9.04 6.15
C ALA A 20 -2.53 9.16 7.65
N VAL A 21 -2.62 10.39 8.15
CA VAL A 21 -3.08 10.61 9.53
C VAL A 21 -4.54 10.18 9.65
N ALA A 22 -4.95 9.64 10.80
CA ALA A 22 -6.30 9.10 10.97
C ALA A 22 -7.38 10.18 10.78
N GLU A 23 -7.03 11.43 11.05
CA GLU A 23 -7.84 12.63 10.92
C GLU A 23 -7.91 13.17 9.49
N THR A 24 -7.24 12.53 8.51
CA THR A 24 -7.27 12.96 7.11
C THR A 24 -8.71 13.11 6.64
N PRO A 25 -9.11 14.29 6.13
CA PRO A 25 -10.44 14.52 5.60
C PRO A 25 -10.78 13.57 4.44
N ILE A 26 -12.07 13.42 4.13
CA ILE A 26 -12.51 12.45 3.11
C ILE A 26 -12.14 12.90 1.68
N GLU A 27 -12.03 14.21 1.48
CA GLU A 27 -11.54 14.87 0.28
C GLU A 27 -10.08 14.49 -0.02
N ASP A 28 -9.28 14.30 1.02
CA ASP A 28 -7.86 13.98 0.94
C ASP A 28 -7.58 12.47 1.10
N ALA A 29 -8.60 11.61 0.95
CA ALA A 29 -8.46 10.16 1.14
C ALA A 29 -7.44 9.51 0.17
N ASN A 30 -7.04 10.20 -0.91
CA ASN A 30 -5.99 9.75 -1.82
C ASN A 30 -4.57 10.00 -1.30
N ALA A 31 -4.40 10.73 -0.18
CA ALA A 31 -3.11 10.93 0.49
C ALA A 31 -2.53 9.63 1.07
N GLU A 32 -3.35 8.59 1.12
CA GLU A 32 -3.03 7.25 1.59
C GLU A 32 -3.00 6.26 0.42
N TRP A 33 -1.95 5.45 0.35
CA TRP A 33 -1.82 4.43 -0.69
C TRP A 33 -0.85 3.30 -0.35
N VAL A 34 -0.94 2.23 -1.13
CA VAL A 34 0.07 1.17 -1.23
C VAL A 34 0.68 1.20 -2.62
N GLU A 35 1.99 1.04 -2.72
CA GLU A 35 2.66 0.79 -4.00
C GLU A 35 3.03 -0.68 -4.14
N VAL A 36 2.74 -1.23 -5.31
CA VAL A 36 3.16 -2.57 -5.74
C VAL A 36 4.00 -2.42 -6.99
N ILE A 37 5.17 -3.03 -7.01
CA ILE A 37 6.07 -3.04 -8.17
C ILE A 37 6.08 -4.41 -8.81
N ALA A 38 6.00 -4.45 -10.15
CA ALA A 38 6.23 -5.65 -10.92
C ALA A 38 7.74 -5.89 -11.08
N ASP A 39 8.24 -7.02 -10.60
CA ASP A 39 9.64 -7.42 -10.77
C ASP A 39 9.89 -8.03 -12.15
N LEU A 40 8.87 -8.69 -12.71
CA LEU A 40 8.91 -9.36 -14.01
C LEU A 40 7.72 -8.92 -14.87
N SER A 41 7.93 -8.83 -16.19
CA SER A 41 6.83 -8.62 -17.12
C SER A 41 5.93 -9.87 -17.14
N SER A 42 4.65 -9.71 -16.81
CA SER A 42 3.69 -10.82 -16.65
C SER A 42 2.25 -10.33 -16.80
N ASP A 43 1.29 -11.25 -16.78
CA ASP A 43 -0.10 -10.93 -16.47
C ASP A 43 -0.33 -11.04 -14.95
N LEU A 44 -0.98 -10.03 -14.37
CA LEU A 44 -1.45 -10.01 -12.98
C LEU A 44 -2.97 -10.16 -12.89
N ALA A 45 -3.63 -10.66 -13.93
CA ALA A 45 -5.07 -10.85 -13.94
C ALA A 45 -5.57 -11.58 -12.69
N ASN A 46 -6.58 -11.01 -12.03
CA ASN A 46 -7.23 -11.51 -10.81
C ASN A 46 -6.33 -11.59 -9.57
N TRP A 47 -5.12 -11.03 -9.60
CA TRP A 47 -4.33 -10.81 -8.39
C TRP A 47 -5.07 -9.84 -7.46
N ARG A 48 -4.79 -9.92 -6.15
CA ARG A 48 -5.50 -9.16 -5.12
C ARG A 48 -4.53 -8.57 -4.12
N LEU A 49 -4.81 -7.34 -3.72
CA LEU A 49 -4.26 -6.73 -2.53
C LEU A 49 -5.27 -6.85 -1.40
N GLN A 50 -4.84 -7.32 -0.23
CA GLN A 50 -5.67 -7.50 0.95
C GLN A 50 -5.11 -6.73 2.15
N HIS A 51 -6.01 -6.27 3.01
CA HIS A 51 -5.70 -5.59 4.27
C HIS A 51 -6.25 -6.41 5.43
N LEU A 52 -5.40 -6.70 6.41
CA LEU A 52 -5.84 -7.19 7.71
C LEU A 52 -5.67 -6.06 8.73
N ARG A 53 -6.78 -5.65 9.34
CA ARG A 53 -6.71 -4.81 10.53
C ARG A 53 -6.34 -5.68 11.70
N GLY A 54 -5.16 -5.43 12.27
CA GLY A 54 -4.68 -6.15 13.45
C GLY A 54 -5.57 -5.82 14.64
N LEU A 55 -6.68 -6.55 14.81
CA LEU A 55 -7.47 -6.53 16.04
C LEU A 55 -6.68 -7.30 17.11
N TRP A 56 -5.63 -6.69 17.66
CA TRP A 56 -5.08 -7.11 18.94
C TRP A 56 -6.09 -6.73 20.02
N ARG A 57 -7.17 -7.51 20.11
CA ARG A 57 -8.11 -7.45 21.23
C ARG A 57 -7.79 -8.66 22.12
N PRO A 58 -7.44 -8.45 23.41
CA PRO A 58 -7.17 -9.55 24.34
C PRO A 58 -8.34 -10.55 24.46
N ASP A 59 -9.55 -10.12 24.10
CA ASP A 59 -10.81 -10.81 24.41
C ASP A 59 -11.55 -11.38 23.19
N VAL A 60 -10.99 -11.29 21.97
CA VAL A 60 -11.72 -11.66 20.75
C VAL A 60 -11.31 -13.02 20.21
N ALA A 61 -12.23 -13.99 20.36
CA ALA A 61 -12.17 -15.32 19.78
C ALA A 61 -12.76 -15.40 18.35
N LYS A 62 -12.76 -14.30 17.58
CA LYS A 62 -13.21 -14.28 16.17
C LYS A 62 -12.00 -14.29 15.23
N PRO A 63 -12.08 -15.01 14.08
CA PRO A 63 -11.04 -14.94 13.07
C PRO A 63 -10.91 -13.50 12.56
N VAL A 64 -9.66 -13.03 12.48
CA VAL A 64 -9.34 -11.72 11.88
C VAL A 64 -9.61 -11.85 10.37
N GLU A 65 -10.52 -11.04 9.83
CA GLU A 65 -10.93 -11.13 8.42
C GLU A 65 -10.10 -10.20 7.53
N TRP A 66 -9.60 -10.73 6.42
CA TRP A 66 -8.90 -9.98 5.39
C TRP A 66 -9.91 -9.23 4.50
N GLU A 67 -9.80 -7.90 4.45
CA GLU A 67 -10.57 -7.05 3.54
C GLU A 67 -9.88 -6.98 2.17
N TRP A 68 -10.66 -7.01 1.09
CA TRP A 68 -10.12 -6.83 -0.27
C TRP A 68 -9.94 -5.35 -0.56
N VAL A 69 -8.72 -4.96 -0.90
CA VAL A 69 -8.36 -3.57 -1.20
C VAL A 69 -8.46 -3.30 -2.69
N TYR A 70 -7.87 -4.18 -3.50
CA TYR A 70 -7.82 -4.01 -4.94
C TYR A 70 -7.72 -5.36 -5.63
N THR A 71 -8.32 -5.47 -6.81
CA THR A 71 -8.20 -6.64 -7.68
C THR A 71 -7.78 -6.16 -9.06
N TRP A 72 -6.71 -6.73 -9.60
CA TRP A 72 -6.32 -6.49 -10.98
C TRP A 72 -7.34 -7.15 -11.91
N GLY A 73 -7.88 -6.36 -12.85
CA GLY A 73 -8.81 -6.87 -13.86
C GLY A 73 -8.17 -7.90 -14.79
N SER A 74 -8.98 -8.59 -15.59
CA SER A 74 -8.49 -9.57 -16.57
C SER A 74 -8.77 -9.06 -17.99
N PRO A 75 -7.74 -8.93 -18.86
CA PRO A 75 -6.32 -9.12 -18.59
C PRO A 75 -5.69 -7.93 -17.83
N ALA A 76 -4.55 -8.15 -17.17
CA ALA A 76 -3.74 -7.10 -16.55
C ALA A 76 -2.25 -7.31 -16.83
N PHE A 77 -1.85 -7.08 -18.08
CA PHE A 77 -0.44 -7.13 -18.47
C PHE A 77 0.37 -5.98 -17.84
N VAL A 78 1.47 -6.35 -17.21
CA VAL A 78 2.44 -5.45 -16.60
C VAL A 78 3.83 -5.69 -17.18
N SER A 79 4.60 -4.61 -17.26
CA SER A 79 6.03 -4.68 -17.57
C SER A 79 6.86 -4.63 -16.30
N ALA A 80 8.04 -5.26 -16.31
CA ALA A 80 8.99 -5.14 -15.22
C ALA A 80 9.26 -3.65 -14.89
N ARG A 81 9.35 -3.35 -13.59
CA ARG A 81 9.49 -2.02 -12.99
C ARG A 81 8.26 -1.10 -13.10
N GLU A 82 7.15 -1.56 -13.66
CA GLU A 82 5.90 -0.80 -13.53
C GLU A 82 5.42 -0.82 -12.08
N ILE A 83 4.99 0.34 -11.61
CA ILE A 83 4.52 0.52 -10.23
C ILE A 83 3.05 0.92 -10.28
N TYR A 84 2.22 0.14 -9.59
CA TYR A 84 0.83 0.45 -9.32
C TYR A 84 0.77 1.18 -7.98
N ARG A 85 0.18 2.37 -7.97
CA ARG A 85 -0.13 3.12 -6.75
C ARG A 85 -1.64 2.98 -6.50
N ILE A 86 -1.99 2.24 -5.45
CA ILE A 86 -3.37 1.95 -5.07
C ILE A 86 -3.77 2.92 -3.96
N HIS A 87 -4.54 3.96 -4.30
CA HIS A 87 -5.03 4.96 -3.36
C HIS A 87 -6.26 4.46 -2.59
N SER A 88 -6.37 4.82 -1.31
CA SER A 88 -7.52 4.48 -0.45
C SER A 88 -8.84 5.16 -0.86
N GLY A 89 -8.75 6.29 -1.56
CA GLY A 89 -9.90 7.04 -2.06
C GLY A 89 -10.38 6.56 -3.43
N SER A 90 -10.85 7.50 -4.27
CA SER A 90 -11.47 7.21 -5.57
C SER A 90 -10.92 8.09 -6.68
N ARG A 91 -11.15 7.63 -7.92
CA ARG A 91 -10.79 8.39 -9.12
C ARG A 91 -11.52 9.73 -9.22
N ALA A 92 -12.79 9.79 -8.81
CA ALA A 92 -13.54 11.05 -8.80
C ALA A 92 -12.94 12.06 -7.80
N ARG A 93 -12.43 11.57 -6.66
CA ARG A 93 -11.72 12.42 -5.71
C ARG A 93 -10.40 12.95 -6.27
N ALA A 94 -9.62 12.11 -6.94
CA ALA A 94 -8.39 12.58 -7.62
C ALA A 94 -8.68 13.69 -8.65
N ALA A 95 -9.86 13.63 -9.30
CA ALA A 95 -10.26 14.65 -10.26
C ALA A 95 -10.75 15.96 -9.62
N LEU A 96 -11.41 15.89 -8.44
CA LEU A 96 -12.00 17.05 -7.77
C LEU A 96 -11.08 17.70 -6.73
N HIS A 97 -10.20 16.90 -6.14
CA HIS A 97 -9.26 17.28 -5.08
C HIS A 97 -7.87 16.67 -5.40
N PRO A 98 -7.22 17.11 -6.49
CA PRO A 98 -5.97 16.52 -6.92
C PRO A 98 -4.85 16.79 -5.90
N LEU A 99 -4.20 15.74 -5.46
CA LEU A 99 -2.95 15.84 -4.72
C LEU A 99 -1.76 15.80 -5.69
N GLY A 100 -0.62 16.39 -5.33
CA GLY A 100 0.58 16.34 -6.17
C GLY A 100 1.02 14.90 -6.49
N ASP A 101 0.76 13.99 -5.55
CA ASP A 101 1.03 12.56 -5.67
C ASP A 101 0.03 11.80 -6.58
N ASP A 102 -1.12 12.38 -6.93
CA ASP A 102 -2.09 11.76 -7.87
C ASP A 102 -1.65 11.90 -9.34
N LEU A 103 -0.67 12.77 -9.59
CA LEU A 103 -0.15 13.10 -10.92
C LEU A 103 1.32 12.72 -11.10
N ALA A 104 1.88 11.98 -10.14
CA ALA A 104 3.29 11.59 -10.16
C ALA A 104 3.59 10.71 -11.39
N PRO A 105 4.48 11.15 -12.31
CA PRO A 105 4.81 10.36 -13.49
C PRO A 105 5.49 9.05 -13.11
N GLY A 106 5.36 8.04 -13.98
CA GLY A 106 5.98 6.73 -13.78
C GLY A 106 5.23 5.84 -12.78
N ARG A 107 3.99 6.18 -12.42
CA ARG A 107 3.09 5.36 -11.61
C ARG A 107 1.77 5.14 -12.34
N LYS A 108 1.21 3.93 -12.21
CA LYS A 108 -0.17 3.63 -12.62
C LYS A 108 -1.08 3.86 -11.40
N HIS A 109 -1.83 4.95 -11.43
CA HIS A 109 -2.74 5.33 -10.35
C HIS A 109 -4.05 4.55 -10.44
N VAL A 110 -4.35 3.76 -9.42
CA VAL A 110 -5.60 3.00 -9.26
C VAL A 110 -6.17 3.24 -7.87
N TYR A 111 -7.43 2.87 -7.67
CA TYR A 111 -8.21 3.30 -6.52
C TYR A 111 -8.95 2.12 -5.90
N ALA A 112 -8.87 1.99 -4.58
CA ALA A 112 -9.55 0.95 -3.83
C ALA A 112 -11.06 1.19 -3.75
N ALA A 113 -11.47 2.46 -3.65
CA ALA A 113 -12.89 2.78 -3.63
C ALA A 113 -13.50 2.78 -5.03
N GLY A 114 -14.78 2.41 -5.11
CA GLY A 114 -15.58 2.61 -6.31
C GLY A 114 -15.66 4.09 -6.73
N PRO A 115 -16.21 4.39 -7.92
CA PRO A 115 -16.17 5.73 -8.53
C PRO A 115 -16.61 6.89 -7.63
N THR A 116 -17.54 6.64 -6.70
CA THR A 116 -18.07 7.63 -5.75
C THR A 116 -17.81 7.29 -4.28
N GLY A 117 -17.14 6.17 -4.02
CA GLY A 117 -16.90 5.68 -2.67
C GLY A 117 -15.64 6.26 -2.03
N ALA A 118 -15.49 5.98 -0.75
CA ALA A 118 -14.22 6.03 -0.06
C ALA A 118 -14.07 4.73 0.71
N ALA A 119 -13.01 3.97 0.44
CA ALA A 119 -12.70 2.78 1.22
C ALA A 119 -12.04 3.19 2.54
N LYS A 120 -11.36 4.35 2.59
CA LYS A 120 -10.55 4.85 3.71
C LYS A 120 -9.83 3.68 4.38
N LEU A 121 -8.88 3.10 3.65
CA LEU A 121 -8.07 1.98 4.12
C LEU A 121 -7.03 2.49 5.12
N ILE A 122 -7.49 2.97 6.28
CA ILE A 122 -6.64 3.57 7.30
C ILE A 122 -5.56 2.57 7.70
N TRP A 123 -4.31 2.83 7.32
CA TRP A 123 -3.19 1.96 7.64
C TRP A 123 -2.65 2.28 9.04
N ARG A 124 -2.77 1.34 9.97
CA ARG A 124 -2.29 1.50 11.35
C ARG A 124 -1.08 0.62 11.62
N ARG A 125 -0.25 1.02 12.58
CA ARG A 125 0.87 0.19 13.05
C ARG A 125 0.34 -1.17 13.50
N GLY A 126 0.90 -2.24 12.94
CA GLY A 126 0.52 -3.62 13.22
C GLY A 126 -0.57 -4.19 12.30
N ASP A 127 -1.09 -3.40 11.35
CA ASP A 127 -1.89 -3.94 10.25
C ASP A 127 -1.01 -4.79 9.32
N TYR A 128 -1.64 -5.71 8.58
CA TYR A 128 -0.95 -6.50 7.56
C TYR A 128 -1.48 -6.16 6.17
N VAL A 129 -0.59 -6.14 5.19
CA VAL A 129 -0.92 -6.00 3.77
C VAL A 129 -0.40 -7.22 3.06
N ARG A 130 -1.23 -7.82 2.22
CA ARG A 130 -0.91 -9.06 1.54
C ARG A 130 -1.18 -8.93 0.05
N LEU A 131 -0.20 -9.31 -0.75
CA LEU A 131 -0.34 -9.49 -2.19
C LEU A 131 -0.59 -10.98 -2.47
N VAL A 132 -1.69 -11.26 -3.16
CA VAL A 132 -2.15 -12.62 -3.44
C VAL A 132 -2.33 -12.78 -4.95
N ASP A 133 -1.89 -13.89 -5.50
CA ASP A 133 -2.12 -14.20 -6.90
C ASP A 133 -3.58 -14.61 -7.19
N ALA A 134 -3.86 -14.96 -8.45
CA ALA A 134 -5.19 -15.40 -8.89
C ALA A 134 -5.67 -16.72 -8.24
N PHE A 135 -4.76 -17.55 -7.74
CA PHE A 135 -5.03 -18.88 -7.17
C PHE A 135 -5.11 -18.86 -5.64
N GLY A 136 -4.80 -17.74 -5.01
CA GLY A 136 -4.80 -17.60 -3.55
C GLY A 136 -3.41 -17.77 -2.92
N THR A 137 -2.34 -17.88 -3.70
CA THR A 137 -0.97 -17.93 -3.20
C THR A 137 -0.56 -16.57 -2.67
N VAL A 138 -0.02 -16.53 -1.45
CA VAL A 138 0.59 -15.31 -0.91
C VAL A 138 1.93 -15.08 -1.59
N ILE A 139 2.04 -13.98 -2.32
CA ILE A 139 3.24 -13.59 -3.05
C ILE A 139 4.13 -12.72 -2.18
N ASP A 140 3.52 -11.79 -1.45
CA ASP A 140 4.20 -10.91 -0.51
C ASP A 140 3.28 -10.54 0.65
N GLU A 141 3.87 -10.31 1.82
CA GLU A 141 3.15 -9.87 3.02
C GLU A 141 4.02 -8.94 3.84
N VAL A 142 3.47 -7.76 4.15
CA VAL A 142 4.16 -6.70 4.88
C VAL A 142 3.34 -6.30 6.10
N VAL A 143 4.00 -6.18 7.25
CA VAL A 143 3.42 -5.55 8.43
C VAL A 143 3.58 -4.04 8.29
N VAL A 144 2.48 -3.31 8.42
CA VAL A 144 2.47 -1.86 8.46
C VAL A 144 3.21 -1.41 9.73
N TRP A 145 4.41 -0.89 9.54
CA TRP A 145 5.19 -0.29 10.60
C TRP A 145 5.56 1.13 10.18
N PRO A 146 4.65 2.11 10.39
CA PRO A 146 4.95 3.48 10.05
C PRO A 146 6.19 3.90 10.85
N GLY A 147 7.14 4.55 10.19
CA GLY A 147 8.25 5.18 10.90
C GLY A 147 7.67 6.08 12.00
N GLU A 148 8.24 6.03 13.20
CA GLU A 148 7.85 6.97 14.23
C GLU A 148 8.04 8.37 13.66
N SER A 149 6.98 9.17 13.64
CA SER A 149 7.07 10.59 13.34
C SER A 149 7.79 11.29 14.51
N GLY A 150 9.10 11.06 14.64
CA GLY A 150 10.04 11.90 15.36
C GLY A 150 10.77 12.75 14.30
N GLY A 151 10.68 14.07 14.30
CA GLY A 151 11.03 14.91 15.43
C GLY A 151 12.46 15.39 15.22
N SER A 152 12.61 16.63 14.76
CA SER A 152 13.84 17.43 14.68
C SER A 152 15.01 16.83 13.88
N ALA A 153 15.45 17.57 12.86
CA ALA A 153 16.81 17.47 12.34
C ALA A 153 17.84 17.41 13.49
N PRO A 154 18.96 16.69 13.32
CA PRO A 154 20.03 16.68 14.33
C PRO A 154 20.49 18.11 14.58
N ARG A 155 20.27 18.60 15.80
CA ARG A 155 20.83 19.89 16.24
C ARG A 155 22.35 19.74 16.20
N PRO A 156 23.09 20.60 15.47
CA PRO A 156 24.54 20.54 15.53
C PRO A 156 24.98 20.77 16.99
N PRO A 157 26.04 20.09 17.45
CA PRO A 157 26.51 20.21 18.82
C PRO A 157 26.82 21.69 19.09
N ALA A 158 26.30 22.19 20.22
CA ALA A 158 26.61 23.52 20.68
C ALA A 158 28.13 23.64 20.86
N GLU A 159 28.76 24.55 20.12
CA GLU A 159 30.14 24.95 20.39
C GLU A 159 30.23 25.34 21.86
N SER A 160 31.06 24.60 22.59
CA SER A 160 31.46 24.96 23.93
C SER A 160 32.12 26.33 23.88
N ARG A 161 31.46 27.33 24.45
CA ARG A 161 32.16 28.54 24.92
C ARG A 161 33.26 28.09 25.84
N ALA A 162 34.51 28.32 25.43
CA ALA A 162 35.68 28.27 26.29
C ALA A 162 36.51 29.52 26.01
N GLY A 163 36.75 30.30 27.07
CA GLY A 163 37.80 31.33 27.14
C GLY A 163 37.39 32.70 26.69
#